data_AF-A0A7C1PT94-F1
#
_entry.id   AF-A0A7C1PT94-F1
#
_cell.length_a   1.000
_cell.length_b   1.000
_cell.length_c   1.000
_cell.angle_alpha   90.00
_cell.angle_beta   90.00
_cell.angle_gamma   90.00
#
_symmetry.space_group_name_H-M   'P 1'
#
loop_
_entity.id
_entity.type
_entity.pdbx_description
1 polymer ?
#
loop_
_entity_poly.entity_id
_entity_poly.type
_entity_poly.pdbx_seq_one_letter_code
_entity_poly.pdbx_strand_id
1 'polypeptide(L)'
;MAFPKGTALDWSWQDLAEADIPAEIARDTEVDAKITNHNNYAGPIHPNATGIGGKSFGASDGNLLVLPTATEGQVLRRDATAWEAGTTPERAVDVVPSLPSAGAQYLEKFRILRTGTSQVSKLYLCVQNSTDNYEWIQVAIST
;
A
#
# COMPACT_ATOMS: atom_id res chain seq x y z
N MET A 1 5.33 47.02 17.57
CA MET A 1 5.82 46.89 18.96
C MET A 1 6.92 45.84 18.94
N ALA A 2 8.11 46.18 19.43
CA ALA A 2 9.18 45.21 19.60
C ALA A 2 8.90 44.41 20.88
N PHE A 3 8.95 43.08 20.80
CA PHE A 3 8.73 42.23 21.96
C PHE A 3 9.97 42.27 22.89
N PRO A 4 9.80 42.38 24.22
CA PRO A 4 10.93 42.40 25.14
C PRO A 4 11.62 41.03 25.18
N LYS A 5 12.89 41.01 24.75
CA LYS A 5 13.73 39.80 24.73
C LYS A 5 13.88 39.22 26.14
N GLY A 6 13.83 37.90 26.25
CA GLY A 6 14.06 37.19 27.52
C GLY A 6 12.87 37.21 28.50
N THR A 7 11.65 37.50 28.02
CA THR A 7 10.41 37.34 28.80
C THR A 7 9.65 36.10 28.35
N ALA A 8 8.70 35.62 29.17
CA ALA A 8 7.88 34.44 28.84
C ALA A 8 6.99 34.59 27.57
N LEU A 9 6.94 35.79 26.97
CA LEU A 9 6.18 36.13 25.78
C LEU A 9 7.06 36.31 24.53
N ASP A 10 8.34 35.92 24.60
CA ASP A 10 9.26 35.95 23.46
C ASP A 10 9.02 34.72 22.56
N TRP A 11 8.06 34.83 21.63
CA TRP A 11 7.67 33.75 20.72
C TRP A 11 8.19 33.92 19.29
N SER A 12 9.11 34.86 19.06
CA SER A 12 9.78 34.97 17.75
C SER A 12 10.88 33.93 17.63
N TRP A 13 10.55 32.80 16.99
CA TRP A 13 11.50 31.78 16.52
C TRP A 13 12.64 32.32 15.62
N GLN A 14 12.61 33.61 15.26
CA GLN A 14 13.61 34.26 14.41
C GLN A 14 14.91 34.63 15.16
N ASP A 15 14.90 34.63 16.50
CA ASP A 15 16.02 35.11 17.32
C ASP A 15 16.66 34.00 18.20
N LEU A 16 16.36 32.72 17.98
CA LEU A 16 17.08 31.63 18.66
C LEU A 16 18.57 31.68 18.25
N ALA A 17 19.43 32.20 19.13
CA ALA A 17 20.87 32.17 18.89
C ALA A 17 21.42 30.79 19.25
N GLU A 18 22.50 30.37 18.60
CA GLU A 18 23.19 29.09 18.88
C GLU A 18 23.62 28.93 20.36
N ALA A 19 23.75 30.05 21.08
CA ALA A 19 24.07 30.08 22.51
C ALA A 19 22.86 29.73 23.41
N ASP A 20 21.63 29.88 22.90
CA ASP A 20 20.39 29.59 23.62
C ASP A 20 19.97 28.12 23.50
N ILE A 21 20.63 27.34 22.64
CA ILE A 21 20.46 25.89 22.52
C ILE A 21 21.30 25.21 23.62
N PRO A 22 20.67 24.54 24.61
CA PRO A 22 21.38 23.83 25.68
C PRO A 22 22.36 22.82 25.09
N ALA A 23 23.53 22.67 25.71
CA ALA A 23 24.55 21.75 25.23
C ALA A 23 24.08 20.28 25.22
N GLU A 24 23.08 19.93 26.05
CA GLU A 24 22.48 18.59 26.05
C GLU A 24 21.49 18.33 24.92
N ILE A 25 20.96 19.37 24.24
CA ILE A 25 20.20 19.16 23.01
C ILE A 25 21.22 18.87 21.91
N ALA A 26 21.21 17.64 21.43
CA ALA A 26 22.07 17.20 20.34
C ALA A 26 22.03 18.22 19.20
N ARG A 27 23.13 18.96 19.01
CA ARG A 27 23.34 19.79 17.82
C ARG A 27 23.37 18.83 16.64
N ASP A 28 22.75 19.18 15.51
CA ASP A 28 22.58 18.32 14.32
C ASP A 28 23.89 17.64 13.81
N THR A 29 25.06 18.07 14.29
CA THR A 29 26.34 17.39 14.12
C THR A 29 26.48 16.01 14.81
N GLU A 30 25.58 15.65 15.73
CA GLU A 30 25.51 14.33 16.39
C GLU A 30 24.35 13.46 15.89
N VAL A 31 23.69 13.81 14.78
CA VAL A 31 22.94 12.80 14.03
C VAL A 31 23.98 11.87 13.42
N ASP A 32 24.39 10.88 14.22
CA ASP A 32 25.23 9.76 13.84
C ASP A 32 24.77 9.32 12.45
N ALA A 33 25.71 9.24 11.50
CA ALA A 33 25.49 8.96 10.07
C ALA A 33 24.95 7.53 9.81
N LYS A 34 24.29 6.97 10.81
CA LYS A 34 23.75 5.63 10.96
C LYS A 34 22.27 5.53 10.58
N ILE A 35 21.64 6.61 10.10
CA ILE A 35 20.48 6.47 9.23
C ILE A 35 20.99 6.02 7.85
N THR A 36 21.55 4.81 7.84
CA THR A 36 21.85 4.06 6.63
C THR A 36 20.51 3.76 5.98
N ASN A 37 20.19 4.48 4.92
CA ASN A 37 19.16 4.01 4.00
C ASN A 37 19.49 2.56 3.61
N HIS A 38 18.47 1.72 3.43
CA HIS A 38 18.64 0.29 3.23
C HIS A 38 19.44 -0.08 1.95
N ASN A 39 19.84 0.92 1.15
CA ASN A 39 20.63 0.76 -0.06
C ASN A 39 22.13 0.55 0.21
N ASN A 40 22.65 1.04 1.34
CA ASN A 40 24.10 1.00 1.62
C ASN A 40 24.50 -0.12 2.61
N TYR A 41 23.57 -0.95 3.05
CA TYR A 41 23.86 -2.14 3.83
C TYR A 41 24.02 -3.36 2.91
N ALA A 42 25.26 -3.80 2.68
CA ALA A 42 25.57 -5.06 1.99
C ALA A 42 25.28 -6.30 2.86
N GLY A 43 24.25 -6.23 3.72
CA GLY A 43 23.69 -7.40 4.37
C GLY A 43 23.13 -8.37 3.32
N PRO A 44 22.82 -9.62 3.71
CA PRO A 44 22.22 -10.57 2.79
C PRO A 44 21.01 -9.91 2.13
N ILE A 45 21.05 -9.78 0.80
CA ILE A 45 19.89 -9.34 0.00
C ILE A 45 18.77 -10.28 0.42
N HIS A 46 17.79 -9.77 1.16
CA HIS A 46 16.61 -10.56 1.44
C HIS A 46 16.03 -10.89 0.07
N PRO A 47 15.94 -12.18 -0.31
CA PRO A 47 15.29 -12.56 -1.55
C PRO A 47 13.97 -11.82 -1.61
N ASN A 48 13.67 -11.15 -2.74
CA ASN A 48 12.36 -10.56 -3.00
C ASN A 48 11.31 -11.50 -2.43
N ALA A 49 10.44 -11.00 -1.55
CA ALA A 49 9.59 -11.82 -0.66
C ALA A 49 8.72 -12.85 -1.41
N THR A 50 9.32 -13.96 -1.82
CA THR A 50 8.67 -15.12 -2.44
C THR A 50 8.34 -16.20 -1.41
N GLY A 51 8.47 -15.86 -0.12
CA GLY A 51 7.98 -16.68 0.99
C GLY A 51 7.74 -15.81 2.21
N ILE A 52 6.48 -15.53 2.52
CA ILE A 52 6.07 -14.94 3.80
C ILE A 52 6.17 -15.96 4.95
N GLY A 53 6.34 -17.25 4.63
CA GLY A 53 6.47 -18.32 5.63
C GLY A 53 7.60 -18.08 6.63
N GLY A 54 7.28 -18.16 7.93
CA GLY A 54 8.23 -17.98 9.02
C GLY A 54 8.58 -16.54 9.39
N LYS A 55 7.94 -15.53 8.75
CA LYS A 55 8.06 -14.13 9.18
C LYS A 55 7.11 -13.87 10.35
N SER A 56 7.60 -13.15 11.36
CA SER A 56 6.78 -12.69 12.47
C SER A 56 6.27 -11.27 12.22
N PHE A 57 4.99 -11.04 12.52
CA PHE A 57 4.42 -9.69 12.63
C PHE A 57 4.17 -9.35 14.09
N GLY A 58 4.40 -8.10 14.47
CA GLY A 58 4.02 -7.61 15.80
C GLY A 58 2.50 -7.50 15.90
N ALA A 59 1.91 -8.16 16.88
CA ALA A 59 0.50 -8.01 17.24
C ALA A 59 0.31 -6.82 18.19
N SER A 60 -0.93 -6.31 18.27
CA SER A 60 -1.27 -5.15 19.11
C SER A 60 -1.16 -5.43 20.61
N ASP A 61 -1.03 -6.69 21.02
CA ASP A 61 -0.77 -7.13 22.39
C ASP A 61 0.74 -7.23 22.71
N GLY A 62 1.62 -6.88 21.76
CA GLY A 62 3.07 -6.96 21.91
C GLY A 62 3.67 -8.34 21.61
N ASN A 63 2.85 -9.34 21.24
CA ASN A 63 3.34 -10.66 20.85
C ASN A 63 3.81 -10.70 19.39
N LEU A 64 4.63 -11.71 19.08
CA LEU A 64 5.02 -12.03 17.70
C LEU A 64 4.06 -13.08 17.13
N LEU A 65 3.28 -12.70 16.13
CA LEU A 65 2.49 -13.64 15.32
C LEU A 65 3.42 -14.33 14.33
N VAL A 66 3.71 -15.62 14.56
CA VAL A 66 4.43 -16.45 13.60
C VAL A 66 3.47 -16.88 12.51
N LEU A 67 3.69 -16.40 11.29
CA LEU A 67 2.90 -16.86 10.16
C LEU A 67 3.27 -18.30 9.81
N PRO A 68 2.28 -19.16 9.50
CA PRO A 68 2.59 -20.50 9.06
C PRO A 68 3.41 -20.46 7.75
N THR A 69 4.06 -21.56 7.37
CA THR A 69 4.78 -21.63 6.09
C THR A 69 3.78 -21.79 4.94
N ALA A 70 3.82 -20.87 3.96
CA ALA A 70 3.01 -20.96 2.75
C ALA A 70 3.70 -21.82 1.69
N THR A 71 2.93 -22.68 1.02
CA THR A 71 3.27 -23.27 -0.27
C THR A 71 2.71 -22.39 -1.40
N GLU A 72 3.30 -22.47 -2.59
CA GLU A 72 2.74 -21.81 -3.78
C GLU A 72 1.27 -22.23 -3.98
N GLY A 73 0.40 -21.26 -4.28
CA GLY A 73 -1.05 -21.49 -4.42
C GLY A 73 -1.83 -21.53 -3.11
N GLN A 74 -1.22 -21.09 -2.00
CA GLN A 74 -1.92 -20.89 -0.73
C GLN A 74 -2.12 -19.41 -0.41
N VAL A 75 -3.25 -19.09 0.23
CA VAL A 75 -3.59 -17.75 0.72
C VAL A 75 -3.97 -17.81 2.21
N LEU A 76 -3.61 -16.77 2.96
CA LEU A 76 -4.04 -16.58 4.35
C LEU A 76 -5.15 -15.53 4.33
N ARG A 77 -6.40 -15.98 4.56
CA ARG A 77 -7.56 -15.08 4.59
C ARG A 77 -7.60 -14.33 5.93
N ARG A 78 -8.33 -13.21 5.96
CA ARG A 78 -8.61 -12.52 7.23
C ARG A 78 -9.28 -13.51 8.19
N ASP A 79 -8.81 -13.55 9.43
CA ASP A 79 -9.30 -14.42 10.51
C ASP A 79 -9.06 -15.93 10.30
N ALA A 80 -8.30 -16.33 9.27
CA ALA A 80 -7.91 -17.72 9.08
C ALA A 80 -6.80 -18.12 10.06
N THR A 81 -6.92 -19.33 10.63
CA THR A 81 -5.92 -19.90 11.55
C THR A 81 -4.86 -20.74 10.83
N ALA A 82 -5.02 -20.97 9.51
CA ALA A 82 -4.11 -21.74 8.68
C ALA A 82 -4.11 -21.22 7.22
N TRP A 83 -3.06 -21.59 6.46
CA TRP A 83 -3.05 -21.39 5.01
C TRP A 83 -4.10 -22.25 4.32
N GLU A 84 -4.87 -21.65 3.42
CA GLU A 84 -5.88 -22.34 2.63
C GLU A 84 -5.40 -22.43 1.17
N ALA A 85 -5.77 -23.50 0.48
CA ALA A 85 -5.61 -23.55 -0.97
C ALA A 85 -6.44 -22.43 -1.61
N GLY A 86 -5.81 -21.60 -2.41
CA GLY A 86 -6.51 -20.48 -3.04
C GLY A 86 -5.64 -19.74 -4.02
N THR A 87 -6.30 -19.21 -5.05
CA THR A 87 -5.66 -18.22 -5.90
C THR A 87 -5.53 -16.92 -5.12
N THR A 88 -4.51 -16.12 -5.44
CA THR A 88 -4.46 -14.71 -5.03
C THR A 88 -5.85 -14.11 -5.30
N PRO A 89 -6.43 -13.33 -4.36
CA PRO A 89 -7.76 -12.75 -4.59
C PRO A 89 -7.77 -12.10 -5.97
N GLU A 90 -8.76 -12.47 -6.79
CA GLU A 90 -8.96 -11.87 -8.10
C GLU A 90 -8.86 -10.35 -7.91
N ARG A 91 -8.06 -9.71 -8.75
CA ARG A 91 -8.02 -8.25 -8.77
C ARG A 91 -9.47 -7.80 -8.87
N ALA A 92 -9.90 -6.91 -7.98
CA ALA A 92 -11.32 -6.50 -7.91
C ALA A 92 -11.85 -6.02 -9.28
N VAL A 93 -10.95 -5.62 -10.19
CA VAL A 93 -11.23 -5.31 -11.58
C VAL A 93 -10.14 -5.89 -12.50
N ASP A 94 -10.50 -6.80 -13.40
CA ASP A 94 -9.57 -7.32 -14.41
C ASP A 94 -9.38 -6.33 -15.56
N VAL A 95 -8.15 -6.27 -16.10
CA VAL A 95 -7.85 -5.56 -17.35
C VAL A 95 -7.86 -6.58 -18.48
N VAL A 96 -8.70 -6.35 -19.48
CA VAL A 96 -8.91 -7.27 -20.60
C VAL A 96 -8.66 -6.57 -21.94
N PRO A 97 -8.10 -7.28 -22.94
CA PRO A 97 -7.91 -6.73 -24.29
C PRO A 97 -9.22 -6.66 -25.09
N SER A 98 -10.23 -7.44 -24.69
CA SER A 98 -11.58 -7.44 -25.25
C SER A 98 -12.59 -7.80 -24.15
N LEU A 99 -13.83 -7.30 -24.28
CA LEU A 99 -14.91 -7.73 -23.40
C LEU A 99 -15.44 -9.08 -23.86
N PRO A 100 -15.62 -10.06 -22.96
CA PRO A 100 -16.35 -11.28 -23.28
C PRO A 100 -17.84 -10.96 -23.52
N SER A 101 -18.60 -11.92 -24.06
CA SER A 101 -20.06 -11.80 -24.08
C SER A 101 -20.57 -11.55 -22.67
N ALA A 102 -21.44 -10.56 -22.51
CA ALA A 102 -22.10 -10.31 -21.24
C ALA A 102 -22.91 -11.54 -20.81
N GLY A 103 -22.97 -11.80 -19.51
CA GLY A 103 -23.63 -12.98 -18.95
C GLY A 103 -23.70 -12.93 -17.43
N ALA A 104 -24.52 -13.82 -16.85
CA ALA A 104 -24.78 -13.90 -15.42
C ALA A 104 -23.51 -13.98 -14.56
N GLN A 105 -22.48 -14.67 -15.05
CA GLN A 105 -21.18 -14.81 -14.37
C GLN A 105 -20.42 -13.49 -14.17
N TYR A 106 -20.82 -12.44 -14.89
CA TYR A 106 -20.23 -11.11 -14.84
C TYR A 106 -21.11 -10.05 -14.18
N LEU A 107 -22.36 -10.38 -13.82
CA LEU A 107 -23.28 -9.43 -13.19
C LEU A 107 -22.63 -8.73 -11.98
N GLU A 108 -22.79 -7.41 -11.88
CA GLU A 108 -22.21 -6.55 -10.83
C GLU A 108 -20.67 -6.47 -10.82
N LYS A 109 -19.98 -7.11 -11.77
CA LYS A 109 -18.52 -7.04 -11.89
C LYS A 109 -18.08 -5.90 -12.81
N PHE A 110 -16.96 -5.29 -12.45
CA PHE A 110 -16.27 -4.32 -13.28
C PHE A 110 -15.18 -4.97 -14.15
N ARG A 111 -14.94 -4.38 -15.32
CA ARG A 111 -13.82 -4.70 -16.22
C ARG A 111 -13.20 -3.44 -16.79
N ILE A 112 -11.88 -3.40 -16.91
CA ILE A 112 -11.17 -2.36 -17.66
C ILE A 112 -10.80 -2.92 -19.03
N LEU A 113 -11.41 -2.38 -20.08
CA LEU A 113 -10.99 -2.67 -21.45
C LEU A 113 -9.76 -1.81 -21.79
N ARG A 114 -8.67 -2.47 -22.16
CA ARG A 114 -7.44 -1.84 -22.66
C ARG A 114 -6.79 -2.72 -23.72
N THR A 115 -6.77 -2.23 -24.95
CA THR A 115 -6.29 -2.95 -26.15
C THR A 115 -4.76 -2.93 -26.33
N GLY A 116 -4.03 -2.13 -25.56
CA GLY A 116 -2.57 -2.08 -25.60
C GLY A 116 -1.97 -1.15 -24.54
N THR A 117 -0.64 -1.21 -24.38
CA THR A 117 0.11 -0.24 -23.57
C THR A 117 -0.07 1.16 -24.15
N SER A 118 -0.36 2.15 -23.29
CA SER A 118 -0.60 3.55 -23.69
C SER A 118 -1.89 3.81 -24.48
N GLN A 119 -2.84 2.87 -24.50
CA GLN A 119 -4.18 3.13 -25.03
C GLN A 119 -5.17 3.51 -23.93
N VAL A 120 -6.22 4.22 -24.36
CA VAL A 120 -7.37 4.61 -23.54
C VAL A 120 -7.88 3.41 -22.75
N SER A 121 -8.10 3.62 -21.46
CA SER A 121 -8.71 2.63 -20.57
C SER A 121 -10.18 2.95 -20.39
N LYS A 122 -11.05 1.97 -20.60
CA LYS A 122 -12.50 2.12 -20.42
C LYS A 122 -13.00 1.19 -19.33
N LEU A 123 -13.72 1.71 -18.35
CA LEU A 123 -14.35 0.93 -17.29
C LEU A 123 -15.76 0.54 -17.73
N TYR A 124 -16.08 -0.75 -17.63
CA TYR A 124 -17.39 -1.31 -17.92
C TYR A 124 -17.98 -2.02 -16.70
N LEU A 125 -19.30 -1.96 -16.56
CA LEU A 125 -20.12 -2.71 -15.60
C LEU A 125 -21.04 -3.64 -16.37
N CYS A 126 -21.13 -4.91 -15.98
CA CYS A 126 -22.14 -5.82 -16.51
C CYS A 126 -23.45 -5.63 -15.73
N VAL A 127 -24.54 -5.40 -16.45
CA VAL A 127 -25.89 -5.31 -15.86
C VAL A 127 -26.82 -6.33 -16.52
N GLN A 128 -27.86 -6.72 -15.80
CA GLN A 128 -28.95 -7.52 -16.34
C GLN A 128 -30.03 -6.58 -16.89
N ASN A 129 -30.24 -6.60 -18.20
CA ASN A 129 -31.26 -5.80 -18.88
C ASN A 129 -32.64 -6.49 -18.80
N SER A 130 -32.66 -7.83 -18.92
CA SER A 130 -33.87 -8.64 -18.72
C SER A 130 -33.52 -10.02 -18.15
N THR A 131 -34.54 -10.86 -17.86
CA THR A 131 -34.38 -12.17 -17.20
C THR A 131 -33.18 -12.99 -17.70
N ASP A 132 -32.96 -13.04 -19.02
CA ASP A 132 -31.83 -13.78 -19.61
C ASP A 132 -30.90 -12.92 -20.47
N ASN A 133 -31.03 -11.59 -20.43
CA ASN A 133 -30.18 -10.68 -21.22
C ASN A 133 -29.31 -9.81 -20.33
N TYR A 134 -28.03 -9.77 -20.68
CA TYR A 134 -26.99 -9.04 -19.99
C TYR A 134 -26.28 -8.10 -20.95
N GLU A 135 -25.81 -6.97 -20.46
CA GLU A 135 -25.09 -6.00 -21.27
C GLU A 135 -23.93 -5.35 -20.52
N TRP A 136 -22.94 -4.90 -21.28
CA TRP A 136 -21.82 -4.11 -20.77
C TRP A 136 -22.12 -2.62 -20.96
N ILE A 137 -22.15 -1.87 -19.86
CA ILE A 137 -22.30 -0.42 -19.87
C ILE A 137 -20.94 0.23 -19.58
N GLN A 138 -20.50 1.15 -20.45
CA GLN A 138 -19.31 1.94 -20.19
C GLN A 138 -19.61 2.99 -19.12
N VAL A 139 -18.86 2.96 -18.00
CA VAL A 139 -19.08 3.84 -16.85
C VAL A 139 -18.06 4.97 -16.80
N ALA A 140 -16.83 4.71 -17.25
CA ALA A 140 -15.75 5.70 -17.26
C ALA A 140 -14.73 5.46 -18.38
N ILE A 141 -13.96 6.51 -18.66
CA ILE A 141 -12.86 6.51 -19.63
C ILE A 141 -11.68 7.28 -19.02
N SER A 142 -10.48 6.76 -19.19
CA SER A 142 -9.21 7.42 -18.85
C SER A 142 -8.37 7.48 -20.11
N THR A 143 -8.05 8.70 -20.54
CA THR A 143 -7.29 9.04 -21.75
C THR A 143 -5.86 9.41 -21.39
#